data_AF-A0A926DNB7-F1
#
_entry.id   AF-A0A926DNB7-F1
#
_cell.length_a   1.000
_cell.length_b   1.000
_cell.length_c   1.000
_cell.angle_alpha   90.00
_cell.angle_beta   90.00
_cell.angle_gamma   90.00
#
_symmetry.space_group_name_H-M   'P 1'
#
loop_
_entity.id
_entity.type
_entity.pdbx_description
1 polymer ?
#
loop_
_entity_poly.entity_id
_entity_poly.type
_entity_poly.pdbx_seq_one_letter_code
_entity_poly.pdbx_strand_id
1 'polypeptide(L)'
;MSKVFKTVVELENYVESACKKAVESACNRLLGTLQELIDTEYYDQFEPDRYIRSYDFWRSASTRMLNATCGEIFMDSPKMNYNSFWTGEKQLAYASEGYHGSKDIQTEGRFWDAFIDFCEKNASNILKEELIKQGLNVK
;
A
#
# COMPACT_ATOMS: atom_id res chain seq x y z
N MET A 1 -16.18 -29.32 -3.89
CA MET A 1 -16.75 -29.54 -5.24
C MET A 1 -15.73 -29.10 -6.27
N SER A 2 -15.41 -29.95 -7.25
CA SER A 2 -14.60 -29.56 -8.41
C SER A 2 -15.41 -28.64 -9.33
N LYS A 3 -14.81 -27.53 -9.80
CA LYS A 3 -15.41 -26.71 -10.87
C LYS A 3 -15.29 -27.44 -12.19
N VAL A 4 -16.36 -27.45 -12.98
CA VAL A 4 -16.40 -28.00 -14.33
C VAL A 4 -16.69 -26.85 -15.29
N PHE A 5 -15.83 -26.70 -16.30
CA PHE A 5 -15.99 -25.72 -17.38
C PHE A 5 -16.39 -26.45 -18.65
N LYS A 6 -17.39 -25.93 -19.37
CA LYS A 6 -17.90 -26.53 -20.61
C LYS A 6 -17.12 -26.06 -21.83
N THR A 7 -16.43 -24.93 -21.73
CA THR A 7 -15.62 -24.37 -22.82
C THR A 7 -14.30 -23.81 -22.28
N VAL A 8 -13.33 -23.65 -23.18
CA VAL A 8 -12.05 -22.98 -22.87
C VAL A 8 -12.29 -21.51 -22.50
N VAL A 9 -13.25 -20.85 -23.13
CA VAL A 9 -13.62 -19.46 -22.84
C VAL A 9 -14.14 -19.31 -21.40
N GLU A 10 -14.94 -20.27 -20.92
CA GLU A 10 -15.39 -20.26 -19.51
C GLU A 10 -14.22 -20.42 -18.52
N LEU A 11 -13.24 -21.26 -18.87
CA LEU A 11 -12.03 -21.44 -18.06
C LEU A 11 -11.17 -20.17 -18.04
N GLU A 12 -10.94 -19.56 -19.21
CA GLU A 12 -10.18 -18.32 -19.37
C GLU A 12 -10.79 -17.18 -18.55
N ASN A 13 -12.10 -16.94 -18.72
CA ASN A 13 -12.83 -15.93 -17.95
C ASN A 13 -12.75 -16.15 -16.44
N TYR A 14 -12.77 -17.41 -16.00
CA TYR A 14 -12.60 -17.75 -14.59
C TYR A 14 -11.20 -17.41 -14.07
N VAL A 15 -10.16 -17.81 -14.81
CA VAL A 15 -8.77 -17.56 -14.41
C VAL A 15 -8.48 -16.06 -14.38
N GLU A 16 -8.90 -15.31 -15.41
CA GLU A 16 -8.71 -13.85 -15.44
C GLU A 16 -9.41 -13.15 -14.27
N SER A 17 -10.67 -13.53 -14.01
CA SER A 17 -11.43 -12.97 -12.88
C SER A 17 -10.78 -13.31 -11.54
N ALA A 18 -10.28 -14.53 -11.38
CA ALA A 18 -9.58 -14.96 -10.18
C ALA A 18 -8.26 -14.20 -9.99
N CYS A 19 -7.43 -14.06 -11.04
CA CYS A 19 -6.20 -13.30 -11.00
C CYS A 19 -6.44 -11.83 -10.63
N LYS A 20 -7.43 -11.18 -11.27
CA LYS A 20 -7.78 -9.79 -10.97
C LYS A 20 -8.13 -9.59 -9.50
N LYS A 21 -9.02 -10.44 -8.96
CA LYS A 21 -9.42 -10.38 -7.54
C LYS A 21 -8.25 -10.63 -6.60
N ALA A 22 -7.37 -11.57 -6.95
CA ALA A 22 -6.21 -11.89 -6.14
C ALA A 22 -5.21 -10.74 -6.08
N VAL A 23 -4.90 -10.12 -7.23
CA VAL A 23 -3.99 -8.96 -7.29
C VAL A 23 -4.58 -7.77 -6.54
N GLU A 24 -5.86 -7.46 -6.76
CA GLU A 24 -6.54 -6.36 -6.04
C GLU A 24 -6.52 -6.59 -4.52
N SER A 25 -6.80 -7.81 -4.07
CA SER A 25 -6.77 -8.18 -2.64
C SER A 25 -5.36 -8.12 -2.07
N ALA A 26 -4.35 -8.55 -2.83
CA ALA A 26 -2.95 -8.48 -2.42
C ALA A 26 -2.50 -7.02 -2.27
N CYS A 27 -2.85 -6.15 -3.22
CA CYS A 27 -2.55 -4.74 -3.13
C CYS A 27 -3.25 -4.08 -1.93
N ASN A 28 -4.50 -4.44 -1.63
CA ASN A 28 -5.21 -3.93 -0.44
C ASN A 28 -4.55 -4.38 0.87
N ARG A 29 -4.05 -5.62 0.95
CA ARG A 29 -3.30 -6.12 2.11
C ARG A 29 -1.98 -5.36 2.29
N LEU A 30 -1.23 -5.18 1.21
CA LEU A 30 0.03 -4.42 1.23
C LEU A 30 -0.20 -2.95 1.57
N LEU A 31 -1.28 -2.34 1.08
CA LEU A 31 -1.68 -0.99 1.48
C LEU A 31 -1.94 -0.90 2.99
N GLY A 32 -2.60 -1.90 3.58
CA GLY A 32 -2.79 -1.96 5.04
C GLY A 32 -1.46 -1.97 5.80
N THR A 33 -0.46 -2.71 5.31
CA THR A 33 0.89 -2.69 5.90
C THR A 33 1.58 -1.33 5.75
N LEU A 34 1.47 -0.68 4.59
CA LEU A 34 2.01 0.67 4.41
C LEU A 34 1.37 1.67 5.39
N GLN A 35 0.06 1.57 5.60
CA GLN A 35 -0.66 2.41 6.56
C GLN A 35 -0.21 2.15 8.00
N GLU A 36 -0.02 0.90 8.40
CA GLU A 36 0.52 0.53 9.71
C GLU A 36 1.94 1.05 9.92
N LEU A 37 2.79 0.99 8.90
CA LEU A 37 4.15 1.56 8.94
C LEU A 37 4.11 3.09 9.07
N ILE A 38 3.19 3.77 8.38
CA ILE A 38 3.00 5.21 8.56
C ILE A 38 2.55 5.53 10.01
N ASP A 39 1.64 4.74 10.57
CA ASP A 39 1.22 4.95 11.95
C ASP A 39 2.40 4.79 12.92
N THR A 40 3.10 3.65 12.84
CA THR A 40 4.15 3.28 13.81
C THR A 40 5.47 4.04 13.64
N GLU A 41 5.86 4.35 12.41
CA GLU A 41 7.15 4.98 12.10
C GLU A 41 7.06 6.50 11.91
N TYR A 42 5.87 7.06 11.70
CA TYR A 42 5.71 8.50 11.57
C TYR A 42 4.89 9.09 12.71
N TYR A 43 3.66 8.63 12.88
CA TYR A 43 2.71 9.23 13.82
C TYR A 43 2.99 8.89 15.28
N ASP A 44 3.37 7.65 15.59
CA ASP A 44 3.65 7.24 16.98
C ASP A 44 5.01 7.78 17.48
N GLN A 45 5.88 8.24 16.58
CA GLN A 45 7.22 8.74 16.90
C GLN A 45 7.22 10.21 17.35
N PHE A 46 6.12 10.94 17.18
CA PHE A 46 6.06 12.36 17.51
C PHE A 46 4.65 12.79 17.88
N GLU A 47 4.48 13.54 18.97
CA GLU A 47 3.21 14.16 19.37
C GLU A 47 3.30 15.70 19.26
N PRO A 48 2.44 16.36 18.46
CA PRO A 48 2.53 17.80 18.26
C PRO A 48 1.91 18.62 19.40
N ASP A 49 2.68 19.53 20.00
CA ASP A 49 2.18 20.44 21.04
C ASP A 49 1.41 21.66 20.50
N ARG A 50 1.61 22.00 19.21
CA ARG A 50 1.23 23.32 18.65
C ARG A 50 0.21 23.28 17.52
N TYR A 51 -0.19 22.10 17.08
CA TYR A 51 -1.17 21.96 16.00
C TYR A 51 -1.96 20.66 16.13
N ILE A 52 -3.16 20.65 15.55
CA ILE A 52 -3.96 19.43 15.43
C ILE A 52 -3.41 18.62 14.26
N ARG A 53 -2.94 17.42 14.56
CA ARG A 53 -2.43 16.46 13.58
C ARG A 53 -3.47 16.19 12.48
N SER A 54 -3.05 16.36 11.22
CA SER A 54 -3.81 15.83 10.08
C SER A 54 -3.33 14.41 9.77
N TYR A 55 -4.28 13.58 9.31
CA TYR A 55 -4.02 12.23 8.82
C TYR A 55 -3.99 12.19 7.29
N ASP A 56 -3.71 13.32 6.62
CA ASP A 56 -3.66 13.36 5.15
C ASP A 56 -2.50 12.55 4.59
N PHE A 57 -1.37 12.51 5.30
CA PHE A 57 -0.26 11.63 4.94
C PHE A 57 -0.67 10.15 4.99
N TRP A 58 -1.28 9.70 6.09
CA TRP A 58 -1.85 8.35 6.18
C TRP A 58 -2.88 8.05 5.07
N ARG A 59 -3.81 8.99 4.83
CA ARG A 59 -4.85 8.86 3.79
C ARG A 59 -4.31 8.92 2.37
N SER A 60 -3.11 9.45 2.18
CA SER A 60 -2.45 9.51 0.87
C SER A 60 -1.86 8.17 0.46
N ALA A 61 -1.57 7.25 1.41
CA ALA A 61 -1.28 5.88 1.06
C ALA A 61 -2.47 5.30 0.28
N SER A 62 -2.20 4.81 -0.93
CA SER A 62 -3.23 4.43 -1.89
C SER A 62 -2.78 3.24 -2.73
N THR A 63 -3.77 2.59 -3.34
CA THR A 63 -3.54 1.52 -4.32
C THR A 63 -4.45 1.71 -5.52
N ARG A 64 -4.02 1.23 -6.69
CA ARG A 64 -4.89 1.08 -7.86
C ARG A 64 -4.47 -0.10 -8.72
N MET A 65 -5.44 -0.67 -9.44
CA MET A 65 -5.16 -1.63 -10.49
C MET A 65 -4.66 -0.91 -11.76
N LEU A 66 -3.55 -1.37 -12.33
CA LEU A 66 -3.05 -0.90 -13.63
C LEU A 66 -3.67 -1.71 -14.77
N ASN A 67 -3.88 -3.00 -14.55
CA ASN A 67 -4.59 -3.91 -15.46
C ASN A 67 -5.12 -5.12 -14.66
N ALA A 68 -5.55 -6.19 -15.33
CA ALA A 68 -6.11 -7.37 -14.66
C ALA A 68 -5.09 -8.19 -13.85
N THR A 69 -3.79 -8.03 -14.08
CA THR A 69 -2.72 -8.84 -13.47
C THR A 69 -1.69 -8.00 -12.71
N CYS A 70 -1.87 -6.69 -12.67
CA CYS A 70 -0.93 -5.76 -12.04
C CYS A 70 -1.68 -4.63 -11.35
N GLY A 71 -1.30 -4.36 -10.10
CA GLY A 71 -1.67 -3.18 -9.35
C GLY A 71 -0.43 -2.52 -8.77
N GLU A 72 -0.59 -1.30 -8.28
CA GLU A 72 0.47 -0.52 -7.65
C GLU A 72 0.00 0.04 -6.31
N ILE A 73 0.91 0.09 -5.34
CA ILE A 73 0.74 0.78 -4.06
C ILE A 73 1.65 2.00 -4.08
N PHE A 74 1.13 3.17 -3.71
CA PHE A 74 1.83 4.44 -3.83
C PHE A 74 1.36 5.47 -2.80
N MET A 75 2.10 6.57 -2.70
CA MET A 75 1.69 7.75 -1.94
C MET A 75 1.12 8.81 -2.88
N ASP A 76 -0.16 9.11 -2.74
CA ASP A 76 -0.92 10.03 -3.58
C ASP A 76 -0.69 11.49 -3.14
N SER A 77 0.40 12.09 -3.63
CA SER A 77 0.84 13.42 -3.15
C SER A 77 -0.25 14.51 -3.22
N PRO A 78 -1.11 14.57 -4.26
CA PRO A 78 -2.23 15.52 -4.32
C PRO A 78 -3.29 15.37 -3.23
N LYS A 79 -3.40 14.21 -2.55
CA LYS A 79 -4.34 14.03 -1.43
C LYS A 79 -3.88 14.70 -0.14
N MET A 80 -2.62 15.13 -0.07
CA MET A 80 -2.09 15.88 1.06
C MET A 80 -2.30 17.38 0.84
N ASN A 81 -3.26 17.95 1.56
CA ASN A 81 -3.60 19.37 1.45
C ASN A 81 -3.28 20.11 2.75
N TYR A 82 -2.04 20.58 2.88
CA TYR A 82 -1.62 21.36 4.06
C TYR A 82 -1.70 22.87 3.80
N ASN A 83 -0.82 23.41 2.95
CA ASN A 83 -0.82 24.82 2.53
C ASN A 83 0.17 25.04 1.36
N SER A 84 0.32 26.28 0.89
CA SER A 84 1.21 26.63 -0.23
C SER A 84 2.71 26.44 0.07
N PHE A 85 3.12 26.41 1.34
CA PHE A 85 4.52 26.20 1.74
C PHE A 85 4.86 24.73 2.03
N TRP A 86 3.89 23.97 2.52
CA TRP A 86 4.02 22.57 2.88
C TRP A 86 3.21 21.70 1.92
N THR A 87 3.83 21.27 0.82
CA THR A 87 3.17 20.44 -0.20
C THR A 87 3.24 18.96 0.17
N GLY A 88 2.39 18.13 -0.44
CA GLY A 88 2.46 16.67 -0.31
C GLY A 88 3.82 16.10 -0.71
N GLU A 89 4.45 16.63 -1.76
CA GLU A 89 5.78 16.21 -2.20
C GLU A 89 6.84 16.49 -1.13
N LYS A 90 6.77 17.66 -0.50
CA LYS A 90 7.67 18.03 0.61
C LYS A 90 7.43 17.14 1.81
N GLN A 91 6.17 16.85 2.14
CA GLN A 91 5.81 15.92 3.19
C GLN A 91 6.41 14.53 2.96
N LEU A 92 6.32 14.00 1.73
CA LEU A 92 6.89 12.68 1.39
C LEU A 92 8.41 12.67 1.50
N ALA A 93 9.08 13.66 0.93
CA ALA A 93 10.54 13.75 1.00
C ALA A 93 11.03 13.78 2.45
N TYR A 94 10.35 14.55 3.31
CA TYR A 94 10.71 14.66 4.72
C TYR A 94 10.41 13.37 5.48
N ALA A 95 9.20 12.82 5.34
CA ALA A 95 8.79 11.61 6.03
C ALA A 95 9.66 10.39 5.64
N SER A 96 10.06 10.26 4.37
CA SER A 96 10.94 9.17 3.92
C SER A 96 12.33 9.25 4.54
N GLU A 97 12.80 10.45 4.89
CA GLU A 97 14.06 10.67 5.61
C GLU A 97 13.90 10.65 7.15
N GLY A 98 12.68 10.41 7.65
CA GLY A 98 12.34 10.40 9.07
C GLY A 98 12.16 11.78 9.70
N TYR A 99 11.82 12.80 8.93
CA TYR A 99 11.51 14.13 9.45
C TYR A 99 10.01 14.36 9.59
N HIS A 100 9.61 15.02 10.69
CA HIS A 100 8.20 15.30 10.98
C HIS A 100 7.92 16.80 10.93
N GLY A 101 7.46 17.32 9.78
CA GLY A 101 7.06 18.73 9.62
C GLY A 101 8.19 19.77 9.57
N SER A 102 9.41 19.43 10.00
CA SER A 102 10.63 20.21 9.81
C SER A 102 11.88 19.34 9.96
N LYS A 103 13.06 19.86 9.61
CA LYS A 103 14.35 19.18 9.84
C LYS A 103 14.80 19.17 11.30
N ASP A 104 14.13 19.92 12.17
CA ASP A 104 14.44 19.97 13.60
C ASP A 104 13.80 18.80 14.37
N ILE A 105 12.88 18.09 13.73
CA ILE A 105 12.14 16.96 14.31
C ILE A 105 12.49 15.71 13.51
N GLN A 106 13.59 15.07 13.90
CA GLN A 106 14.04 13.82 13.30
C GLN A 106 13.63 12.64 14.17
N THR A 107 13.11 11.59 13.53
CA THR A 107 12.71 10.32 14.12
C THR A 107 13.51 9.19 13.48
N GLU A 108 13.42 8.00 14.10
CA GLU A 108 14.01 6.78 13.57
C GLU A 108 13.20 6.18 12.41
N GLY A 109 12.00 6.69 12.14
CA GLY A 109 11.09 6.13 11.15
C GLY A 109 11.62 6.23 9.72
N ARG A 110 11.51 5.14 8.96
CA ARG A 110 11.87 5.02 7.54
C ARG A 110 10.77 4.24 6.83
N PHE A 111 9.53 4.69 7.00
CA PHE A 111 8.32 3.94 6.64
C PHE A 111 8.35 3.37 5.21
N TRP A 112 8.92 4.13 4.27
CA TRP A 112 8.99 3.74 2.87
C TRP A 112 10.02 2.63 2.62
N ASP A 113 11.21 2.75 3.23
CA ASP A 113 12.23 1.71 3.15
C ASP A 113 11.74 0.43 3.84
N ALA A 114 11.13 0.56 5.02
CA ALA A 114 10.51 -0.55 5.75
C ALA A 114 9.39 -1.22 4.91
N PHE A 115 8.61 -0.44 4.17
CA PHE A 115 7.56 -0.97 3.29
C PHE A 115 8.13 -1.72 2.09
N ILE A 116 9.18 -1.20 1.45
CA ILE A 116 9.90 -1.89 0.37
C ILE A 116 10.45 -3.21 0.89
N ASP A 117 11.15 -3.19 2.02
CA ASP A 117 11.71 -4.37 2.69
C ASP A 117 10.64 -5.43 2.99
N PHE A 118 9.48 -4.98 3.47
CA PHE A 118 8.34 -5.86 3.71
C PHE A 118 7.83 -6.48 2.40
N CYS A 119 7.68 -5.68 1.35
CA CYS A 119 7.21 -6.16 0.05
C CYS A 119 8.15 -7.19 -0.55
N GLU A 120 9.46 -6.96 -0.52
CA GLU A 120 10.47 -7.90 -1.03
C GLU A 120 10.39 -9.26 -0.33
N LYS A 121 10.12 -9.26 0.98
CA LYS A 121 10.03 -10.49 1.80
C LYS A 121 8.67 -11.19 1.68
N ASN A 122 7.58 -10.44 1.48
CA ASN A 122 6.21 -10.95 1.70
C ASN A 122 5.27 -10.87 0.50
N ALA A 123 5.47 -9.94 -0.45
CA ALA A 123 4.47 -9.67 -1.49
C ALA A 123 4.16 -10.89 -2.36
N SER A 124 5.16 -11.69 -2.70
CA SER A 124 4.95 -12.93 -3.46
C SER A 124 4.09 -13.95 -2.69
N ASN A 125 4.37 -14.14 -1.39
CA ASN A 125 3.60 -15.05 -0.54
C ASN A 125 2.16 -14.56 -0.36
N ILE A 126 1.97 -13.26 -0.13
CA ILE A 126 0.66 -12.62 -0.04
C ILE A 126 -0.14 -12.85 -1.33
N LEU A 127 0.47 -12.64 -2.50
CA LEU A 127 -0.20 -12.88 -3.78
C LEU A 127 -0.57 -14.36 -3.96
N LYS A 128 0.32 -15.30 -3.60
CA LYS A 128 0.03 -16.74 -3.64
C LYS A 128 -1.16 -17.10 -2.76
N GLU A 129 -1.21 -16.58 -1.54
CA GLU A 129 -2.35 -16.78 -0.63
C GLU A 129 -3.66 -16.27 -1.24
N GLU A 130 -3.65 -15.07 -1.84
CA GLU A 130 -4.84 -14.51 -2.47
C GLU A 130 -5.28 -15.31 -3.70
N LEU A 131 -4.34 -15.80 -4.52
CA LEU A 131 -4.64 -16.69 -5.66
C LEU A 131 -5.28 -18.00 -5.19
N ILE A 132 -4.77 -18.60 -4.11
CA ILE A 132 -5.34 -19.82 -3.51
C ILE A 132 -6.76 -19.57 -3.00
N LYS A 133 -7.02 -18.42 -2.35
CA LYS A 133 -8.37 -18.03 -1.91
C LYS A 133 -9.35 -17.88 -3.08
N GLN A 134 -8.87 -17.49 -4.26
CA GLN A 134 -9.69 -17.45 -5.48
C GLN A 134 -9.87 -18.82 -6.16
N GLY A 135 -9.32 -19.89 -5.58
CA GLY A 135 -9.45 -21.26 -6.08
C GLY A 135 -8.44 -21.62 -7.17
N LEU A 136 -7.33 -20.89 -7.28
CA LEU A 136 -6.22 -21.23 -8.16
C LEU A 136 -5.16 -22.03 -7.38
N ASN A 137 -4.74 -23.16 -7.94
CA ASN A 137 -3.70 -23.99 -7.35
C ASN A 137 -2.32 -23.52 -7.84
N VAL A 138 -1.69 -22.63 -7.08
CA VAL A 138 -0.33 -22.10 -7.35
C VAL A 138 0.70 -22.79 -6.46
N LYS A 139 1.87 -23.10 -7.02
CA LYS A 139 3.00 -23.73 -6.33
C LYS A 139 4.01 -22.69 -5.83
#